data_AF-A0A524LM96-F1
#
_entry.id   AF-A0A524LM96-F1
#
_cell.length_a   1.000
_cell.length_b   1.000
_cell.length_c   1.000
_cell.angle_alpha   90.00
_cell.angle_beta   90.00
_cell.angle_gamma   90.00
#
_symmetry.space_group_name_H-M   'P 1'
#
loop_
_entity.id
_entity.type
_entity.pdbx_description
1 polymer ?
#
loop_
_entity_poly.entity_id
_entity_poly.type
_entity_poly.pdbx_seq_one_letter_code
_entity_poly.pdbx_strand_id
1 'polypeptide(L)'
;MSSWSLNTILHIKCNKHNGCVEHSKYGERRKPYVNVIVPLPHTCQELLARDPTEVEVIIGHADDVCSVVDGSVNAHGNCWRVTIGNDLHDDDLQRQFDSPLADFEIVNLMKAGGIFFEGIRYSFNFSFEEDTSSRKGYVFRESRLLARQLDMKPLPAGTFLYLDEERLVMTLSRELNSVRVTLLSTISGQVVNSHAVTPPEGKFDITLIVEIFKEETTDFVSEYFDIENPEERIEDFDEVLDNMKMYLKDISKIKR
;
A
#
# COMPACT_ATOMS: atom_id res chain seq x y z
N MET A 1 -29.54 -33.23 -22.41
CA MET A 1 -29.09 -33.76 -21.10
C MET A 1 -27.58 -33.78 -21.18
N SER A 2 -26.78 -32.91 -20.57
CA SER A 2 -26.85 -32.26 -19.25
C SER A 2 -26.15 -30.89 -19.31
N SER A 3 -26.84 -29.84 -18.87
CA SER A 3 -26.29 -28.48 -18.73
C SER A 3 -25.49 -28.37 -17.43
N TRP A 4 -24.27 -27.87 -17.52
CA TRP A 4 -23.48 -27.45 -16.36
C TRP A 4 -23.46 -25.92 -16.33
N SER A 5 -23.98 -25.32 -15.26
CA SER A 5 -23.79 -23.90 -14.96
C SER A 5 -22.54 -23.76 -14.07
N LEU A 6 -21.49 -23.16 -14.61
CA LEU A 6 -20.29 -22.77 -13.87
C LEU A 6 -20.31 -21.25 -13.69
N ASN A 7 -20.80 -20.81 -12.54
CA ASN A 7 -20.58 -19.44 -12.04
C ASN A 7 -19.29 -19.45 -11.24
N THR A 8 -18.21 -18.90 -11.81
CA THR A 8 -16.91 -18.79 -11.14
C THR A 8 -16.20 -17.52 -11.58
N ILE A 9 -16.00 -16.59 -10.64
CA ILE A 9 -14.84 -15.69 -10.66
C ILE A 9 -13.61 -16.58 -10.43
N LEU A 10 -12.71 -16.61 -11.41
CA LEU A 10 -11.55 -17.50 -11.42
C LEU A 10 -10.48 -17.01 -10.43
N HIS A 11 -10.59 -17.43 -9.18
CA HIS A 11 -9.44 -17.47 -8.27
C HIS A 11 -8.62 -18.74 -8.57
N ILE A 12 -7.49 -18.60 -9.27
CA ILE A 12 -6.52 -19.69 -9.37
C ILE A 12 -5.76 -19.79 -8.04
N LYS A 13 -6.33 -20.54 -7.09
CA LYS A 13 -5.58 -21.10 -5.95
C LYS A 13 -5.36 -22.59 -6.21
N CYS A 14 -4.14 -22.93 -6.61
CA CYS A 14 -3.70 -24.31 -6.57
C CYS A 14 -3.40 -24.66 -5.11
N ASN A 15 -4.23 -25.46 -4.44
CA ASN A 15 -3.76 -26.34 -3.37
C ASN A 15 -4.72 -27.49 -3.06
N LYS A 16 -4.11 -28.68 -2.91
CA LYS A 16 -4.74 -29.97 -2.63
C LYS A 16 -5.30 -30.04 -1.20
N HIS A 17 -6.40 -30.79 -1.08
CA HIS A 17 -6.97 -31.47 0.11
C HIS A 17 -8.04 -30.75 0.97
N ASN A 18 -9.29 -31.18 0.69
CA ASN A 18 -10.39 -31.62 1.57
C ASN A 18 -10.83 -30.82 2.81
N GLY A 19 -12.12 -30.44 2.81
CA GLY A 19 -12.94 -30.34 4.02
C GLY A 19 -14.12 -29.36 3.90
N CYS A 20 -15.30 -29.83 3.47
CA CYS A 20 -16.53 -29.04 3.49
C CYS A 20 -17.09 -28.89 4.91
N VAL A 21 -17.51 -27.69 5.29
CA VAL A 21 -18.31 -27.44 6.51
C VAL A 21 -19.57 -26.66 6.10
N GLU A 22 -20.75 -27.21 6.46
CA GLU A 22 -22.06 -26.57 6.28
C GLU A 22 -22.26 -25.42 7.27
N HIS A 23 -22.83 -24.29 6.83
CA HIS A 23 -23.37 -23.25 7.72
C HIS A 23 -24.77 -22.76 7.32
N SER A 24 -25.71 -23.07 8.23
CA SER A 24 -26.94 -22.43 8.76
C SER A 24 -27.92 -21.57 7.91
N LYS A 25 -29.19 -21.68 8.34
CA LYS A 25 -30.49 -21.37 7.69
C LYS A 25 -31.07 -19.95 7.86
N TYR A 26 -30.32 -18.90 8.19
CA TYR A 26 -30.91 -17.56 8.38
C TYR A 26 -30.14 -16.46 7.64
N GLY A 27 -30.68 -16.08 6.49
CA GLY A 27 -30.29 -14.92 5.71
C GLY A 27 -31.23 -14.84 4.51
N GLU A 28 -32.02 -13.77 4.42
CA GLU A 28 -32.79 -13.49 3.22
C GLU A 28 -31.82 -13.49 2.03
N ARG A 29 -31.99 -14.46 1.14
CA ARG A 29 -31.22 -14.55 -0.11
C ARG A 29 -31.63 -13.38 -0.99
N ARG A 30 -31.00 -12.21 -0.81
CA ARG A 30 -30.88 -11.23 -1.90
C ARG A 30 -30.25 -12.00 -3.06
N LYS A 31 -30.96 -12.11 -4.19
CA LYS A 31 -30.44 -12.78 -5.39
C LYS A 31 -29.13 -12.09 -5.75
N PRO A 32 -27.97 -12.71 -5.49
CA PRO A 32 -26.74 -12.08 -5.93
C PRO A 32 -26.65 -12.37 -7.43
N TYR A 33 -26.06 -11.43 -8.17
CA TYR A 33 -25.67 -11.56 -9.56
C TYR A 33 -26.76 -11.22 -10.60
N VAL A 34 -26.50 -10.12 -11.31
CA VAL A 34 -26.93 -9.92 -12.68
C VAL A 34 -26.23 -11.01 -13.52
N ASN A 35 -26.99 -11.79 -14.29
CA ASN A 35 -26.43 -12.74 -15.25
C ASN A 35 -25.83 -11.96 -16.42
N VAL A 36 -24.51 -11.80 -16.45
CA VAL A 36 -23.79 -11.35 -17.65
C VAL A 36 -23.16 -12.58 -18.29
N ILE A 37 -23.65 -12.95 -19.48
CA ILE A 37 -23.09 -14.06 -20.28
C ILE A 37 -21.90 -13.48 -21.04
N VAL A 38 -20.70 -13.54 -20.44
CA VAL A 38 -19.46 -13.20 -21.15
C VAL A 38 -18.84 -14.49 -21.69
N PRO A 39 -18.56 -14.60 -23.01
CA PRO A 39 -17.84 -15.75 -23.54
C PRO A 39 -16.41 -15.78 -23.00
N LEU A 40 -16.09 -16.79 -22.18
CA LEU A 40 -14.74 -17.05 -21.72
C LEU A 40 -13.88 -17.65 -22.85
N PRO A 41 -12.57 -17.38 -22.91
CA PRO A 41 -11.66 -18.02 -23.85
C PRO A 41 -11.65 -19.54 -23.69
N HIS A 42 -11.41 -20.25 -24.79
CA HIS A 42 -11.51 -21.72 -24.80
C HIS A 42 -10.36 -22.38 -24.01
N THR A 43 -9.23 -21.68 -23.86
CA THR A 43 -8.07 -22.16 -23.14
C THR A 43 -7.44 -21.10 -22.24
N CYS A 44 -6.77 -21.52 -21.16
CA CYS A 44 -5.98 -20.62 -20.32
C CYS A 44 -4.80 -19.98 -21.10
N GLN A 45 -4.32 -20.62 -22.16
CA GLN A 45 -3.26 -20.08 -23.02
C GLN A 45 -3.75 -18.89 -23.86
N GLU A 46 -4.98 -18.93 -24.37
CA GLU A 46 -5.59 -17.77 -25.06
C GLU A 46 -5.76 -16.55 -24.14
N LEU A 47 -6.04 -16.78 -22.85
CA LEU A 47 -6.09 -15.75 -21.81
C LEU A 47 -4.73 -15.11 -21.54
N LEU A 48 -3.66 -15.90 -21.58
CA LEU A 48 -2.30 -15.46 -21.28
C LEU A 48 -1.56 -14.88 -22.50
N ALA A 49 -1.94 -15.27 -23.71
CA ALA A 49 -1.32 -14.82 -24.96
C ALA A 49 -1.81 -13.47 -25.47
N ARG A 50 -2.91 -12.94 -24.92
CA ARG A 50 -3.39 -11.59 -25.24
C ARG A 50 -2.65 -10.57 -24.39
N ASP A 51 -2.06 -9.59 -25.06
CA ASP A 51 -1.46 -8.44 -24.39
C ASP A 51 -2.54 -7.72 -23.58
N PRO A 52 -2.30 -7.47 -22.29
CA PRO A 52 -3.27 -6.79 -21.46
C PRO A 52 -3.38 -5.33 -21.87
N THR A 53 -4.61 -4.82 -21.92
CA THR A 53 -4.89 -3.39 -21.98
C THR A 53 -4.73 -2.83 -20.56
N GLU A 54 -3.72 -2.01 -20.35
CA GLU A 54 -3.51 -1.36 -19.05
C GLU A 54 -4.53 -0.25 -18.85
N VAL A 55 -5.27 -0.27 -17.74
CA VAL A 55 -6.19 0.80 -17.36
C VAL A 55 -5.87 1.30 -15.97
N GLU A 56 -5.97 2.62 -15.80
CA GLU A 56 -5.91 3.23 -14.48
C GLU A 56 -7.25 3.03 -13.76
N VAL A 57 -7.17 2.61 -12.50
CA VAL A 57 -8.31 2.38 -11.61
C VAL A 57 -8.13 3.27 -10.39
N ILE A 58 -8.94 4.32 -10.32
CA ILE A 58 -8.94 5.29 -9.23
C ILE A 58 -9.95 4.83 -8.18
N ILE A 59 -9.47 4.56 -6.97
CA ILE A 59 -10.29 4.18 -5.82
C ILE A 59 -10.57 5.45 -4.99
N GLY A 60 -11.84 5.82 -4.92
CA GLY A 60 -12.32 6.95 -4.13
C GLY A 60 -13.28 6.51 -3.03
N HIS A 61 -13.68 7.46 -2.20
CA HIS A 61 -14.65 7.22 -1.15
C HIS A 61 -15.96 7.96 -1.46
N ALA A 62 -17.08 7.26 -1.29
CA ALA A 62 -18.42 7.81 -1.48
C ALA A 62 -18.96 8.29 -0.13
N ASP A 63 -18.59 9.51 0.25
CA ASP A 63 -18.92 10.12 1.54
C ASP A 63 -20.43 10.17 1.82
N ASP A 64 -21.24 10.30 0.78
CA ASP A 64 -22.70 10.40 0.83
C ASP A 64 -23.39 9.10 1.26
N VAL A 65 -22.72 7.96 1.10
CA VAL A 65 -23.22 6.63 1.48
C VAL A 65 -22.40 5.99 2.60
N CYS A 66 -21.33 6.63 3.06
CA CYS A 66 -20.48 6.07 4.10
C CYS A 66 -21.08 6.22 5.49
N SER A 67 -21.44 5.07 6.06
CA SER A 67 -21.97 4.93 7.40
C SER A 67 -20.95 5.24 8.53
N VAL A 68 -19.67 5.41 8.19
CA VAL A 68 -18.64 5.87 9.15
C VAL A 68 -18.58 7.40 9.17
N VAL A 69 -18.73 8.04 8.01
CA VAL A 69 -18.72 9.52 7.89
C VAL A 69 -19.94 10.12 8.57
N ASP A 70 -21.12 9.50 8.43
CA ASP A 70 -22.32 9.91 9.15
C ASP A 70 -22.33 9.53 10.66
N GLY A 71 -21.31 8.79 11.11
CA GLY A 71 -21.13 8.35 12.50
C GLY A 71 -22.06 7.22 12.95
N SER A 72 -22.79 6.58 12.04
CA SER A 72 -23.77 5.54 12.38
C SER A 72 -23.14 4.19 12.73
N VAL A 73 -21.95 3.88 12.22
CA VAL A 73 -21.20 2.64 12.52
C VAL A 73 -19.68 2.88 12.60
N ASN A 74 -18.98 1.90 13.20
CA ASN A 74 -17.51 1.93 13.34
C ASN A 74 -16.75 1.20 12.22
N ALA A 75 -17.45 0.72 11.19
CA ALA A 75 -16.85 -0.07 10.11
C ALA A 75 -17.43 0.34 8.76
N HIS A 76 -16.58 0.35 7.75
CA HIS A 76 -16.97 0.67 6.37
C HIS A 76 -17.97 -0.36 5.85
N GLY A 77 -19.01 0.16 5.19
CA GLY A 77 -19.99 -0.63 4.46
C GLY A 77 -19.58 -0.75 2.99
N ASN A 78 -20.55 -0.57 2.10
CA ASN A 78 -20.31 -0.43 0.67
C ASN A 78 -20.16 1.07 0.37
N CYS A 79 -18.96 1.60 0.51
CA CYS A 79 -18.68 3.03 0.35
C CYS A 79 -17.45 3.33 -0.51
N TRP A 80 -16.78 2.31 -1.06
CA TRP A 80 -15.68 2.53 -1.99
C TRP A 80 -16.20 2.71 -3.40
N ARG A 81 -15.81 3.80 -4.05
CA ARG A 81 -16.13 4.08 -5.44
C ARG A 81 -14.92 3.73 -6.31
N VAL A 82 -15.17 3.16 -7.47
CA VAL A 82 -14.13 2.84 -8.45
C VAL A 82 -14.40 3.62 -9.74
N THR A 83 -13.39 4.32 -10.21
CA THR A 83 -13.43 5.10 -11.46
C THR A 83 -12.32 4.63 -12.39
N ILE A 84 -12.66 4.38 -13.65
CA ILE A 84 -11.70 4.03 -14.70
C ILE A 84 -11.14 5.32 -15.29
N GLY A 85 -9.81 5.45 -15.30
CA GLY A 85 -9.10 6.65 -15.71
C GLY A 85 -9.35 7.09 -17.16
N ASN A 86 -8.97 8.33 -17.45
CA ASN A 86 -9.38 9.05 -18.66
C ASN A 86 -8.78 8.53 -19.98
N ASP A 87 -7.63 7.86 -19.94
CA ASP A 87 -6.90 7.48 -21.16
C ASP A 87 -7.60 6.39 -21.99
N LEU A 88 -8.51 5.64 -21.37
CA LEU A 88 -9.19 4.49 -21.99
C LEU A 88 -10.69 4.44 -21.69
N HIS A 89 -11.28 5.52 -21.18
CA HIS A 89 -12.67 5.64 -20.72
C HIS A 89 -13.61 4.65 -21.44
N ASP A 90 -13.84 3.51 -20.79
CA ASP A 90 -14.63 2.39 -21.29
C ASP A 90 -15.90 2.37 -20.44
N ASP A 91 -16.96 3.00 -20.97
CA ASP A 91 -18.23 3.17 -20.26
C ASP A 91 -18.85 1.83 -19.85
N ASP A 92 -18.61 0.76 -20.62
CA ASP A 92 -19.16 -0.56 -20.34
C ASP A 92 -18.39 -1.27 -19.23
N LEU A 93 -17.07 -1.08 -19.17
CA LEU A 93 -16.26 -1.47 -18.03
C LEU A 93 -16.61 -0.65 -16.78
N GLN A 94 -16.76 0.67 -16.90
CA GLN A 94 -17.11 1.57 -15.80
C GLN A 94 -18.45 1.18 -15.16
N ARG A 95 -19.44 0.76 -15.95
CA ARG A 95 -20.74 0.28 -15.46
C ARG A 95 -20.65 -0.93 -14.53
N GLN A 96 -19.59 -1.74 -14.63
CA GLN A 96 -19.36 -2.84 -13.67
C GLN A 96 -19.07 -2.34 -12.25
N PHE A 97 -18.70 -1.07 -12.12
CA PHE A 97 -18.24 -0.42 -10.90
C PHE A 97 -19.14 0.75 -10.45
N ASP A 98 -20.33 0.91 -11.04
CA ASP A 98 -21.28 1.98 -10.69
C ASP A 98 -21.80 1.89 -9.24
N SER A 99 -21.78 0.68 -8.67
CA SER A 99 -22.19 0.46 -7.28
C SER A 99 -20.99 0.55 -6.34
N PRO A 100 -21.11 1.25 -5.21
CA PRO A 100 -20.09 1.25 -4.18
C PRO A 100 -19.75 -0.18 -3.71
N LEU A 101 -18.46 -0.42 -3.54
CA LEU A 101 -17.90 -1.70 -3.15
C LEU A 101 -17.52 -1.70 -1.67
N ALA A 102 -17.48 -2.89 -1.08
CA ALA A 102 -16.93 -3.11 0.26
C ALA A 102 -15.40 -3.28 0.23
N ASP A 103 -14.76 -3.11 1.39
CA ASP A 103 -13.32 -3.32 1.60
C ASP A 103 -12.78 -4.60 0.94
N PHE A 104 -13.46 -5.73 1.17
CA PHE A 104 -12.99 -7.03 0.70
C PHE A 104 -13.08 -7.16 -0.83
N GLU A 105 -14.01 -6.45 -1.46
CA GLU A 105 -14.18 -6.44 -2.92
C GLU A 105 -13.07 -5.65 -3.57
N ILE A 106 -12.72 -4.48 -3.03
CA ILE A 106 -11.56 -3.70 -3.47
C ILE A 106 -10.26 -4.51 -3.29
N VAL A 107 -10.05 -5.15 -2.13
CA VAL A 107 -8.88 -6.00 -1.90
C VAL A 107 -8.82 -7.16 -2.90
N ASN A 108 -9.95 -7.77 -3.24
CA ASN A 108 -9.99 -8.84 -4.23
C ASN A 108 -9.68 -8.32 -5.64
N LEU A 109 -10.15 -7.12 -5.97
CA LEU A 109 -9.85 -6.45 -7.23
C LEU A 109 -8.34 -6.16 -7.35
N MET A 110 -7.73 -5.61 -6.31
CA MET A 110 -6.28 -5.36 -6.23
C MET A 110 -5.46 -6.64 -6.37
N LYS A 111 -5.87 -7.72 -5.68
CA LYS A 111 -5.20 -9.02 -5.77
C LYS A 111 -5.34 -9.67 -7.14
N ALA A 112 -6.46 -9.45 -7.82
CA ALA A 112 -6.66 -9.94 -9.17
C ALA A 112 -5.73 -9.22 -10.17
N GLY A 113 -5.47 -7.92 -9.93
CA GLY A 113 -4.60 -7.10 -10.75
C GLY A 113 -5.13 -6.83 -12.16
N GLY A 114 -6.38 -7.23 -12.45
CA GLY A 114 -6.99 -7.13 -13.77
C GLY A 114 -8.24 -8.00 -13.88
N ILE A 115 -9.03 -7.75 -14.92
CA ILE A 115 -10.23 -8.55 -15.25
C ILE A 115 -10.29 -8.87 -16.74
N PHE A 116 -11.11 -9.85 -17.08
CA PHE A 116 -11.46 -10.14 -18.47
C PHE A 116 -12.90 -9.70 -18.71
N PHE A 117 -13.10 -8.73 -19.59
CA PHE A 117 -14.40 -8.14 -19.89
C PHE A 117 -14.55 -7.99 -21.41
N GLU A 118 -15.69 -8.42 -21.95
CA GLU A 118 -16.01 -8.36 -23.39
C GLU A 118 -14.91 -8.84 -24.36
N GLY A 119 -14.14 -9.85 -23.94
CA GLY A 119 -13.06 -10.40 -24.76
C GLY A 119 -11.71 -9.69 -24.61
N ILE A 120 -11.65 -8.63 -23.81
CA ILE A 120 -10.45 -7.84 -23.54
C ILE A 120 -9.93 -8.19 -22.15
N ARG A 121 -8.62 -8.38 -22.04
CA ARG A 121 -7.93 -8.55 -20.76
C ARG A 121 -7.46 -7.17 -20.31
N TYR A 122 -8.07 -6.65 -19.25
CA TYR A 122 -7.62 -5.42 -18.62
C TYR A 122 -6.62 -5.75 -17.51
N SER A 123 -5.49 -5.04 -17.49
CA SER A 123 -4.57 -5.02 -16.35
C SER A 123 -4.77 -3.70 -15.61
N PHE A 124 -4.82 -3.76 -14.29
CA PHE A 124 -5.14 -2.60 -13.48
C PHE A 124 -3.89 -1.95 -12.92
N ASN A 125 -3.80 -0.63 -13.09
CA ASN A 125 -2.90 0.23 -12.35
C ASN A 125 -3.73 1.04 -11.35
N PHE A 126 -3.52 0.83 -10.05
CA PHE A 126 -4.37 1.42 -9.02
C PHE A 126 -3.81 2.75 -8.52
N SER A 127 -4.69 3.75 -8.41
CA SER A 127 -4.46 5.01 -7.73
C SER A 127 -5.62 5.30 -6.77
N PHE A 128 -5.45 6.27 -5.86
CA PHE A 128 -6.49 6.69 -4.92
C PHE A 128 -6.87 8.14 -5.20
N GLU A 129 -8.15 8.47 -5.05
CA GLU A 129 -8.65 9.84 -5.23
C GLU A 129 -7.96 10.80 -4.25
N GLU A 130 -7.49 11.94 -4.76
CA GLU A 130 -6.89 12.97 -3.92
C GLU A 130 -7.98 13.68 -3.10
N ASP A 131 -7.87 13.65 -1.78
CA ASP A 131 -8.71 14.47 -0.92
C ASP A 131 -8.20 15.91 -0.92
N THR A 132 -8.87 16.78 -1.69
CA THR A 132 -8.57 18.22 -1.78
C THR A 132 -8.77 18.99 -0.47
N SER A 133 -9.53 18.43 0.47
CA SER A 133 -9.75 19.00 1.81
C SER A 133 -8.63 18.62 2.78
N SER A 134 -7.98 17.49 2.53
CA SER A 134 -6.70 17.17 3.15
C SER A 134 -5.63 18.10 2.55
N ARG A 135 -4.91 18.84 3.39
CA ARG A 135 -3.70 19.53 2.93
C ARG A 135 -2.72 18.44 2.52
N LYS A 136 -2.61 18.16 1.21
CA LYS A 136 -1.71 17.15 0.60
C LYS A 136 -1.48 15.97 1.55
N GLY A 137 -2.46 15.08 1.71
CA GLY A 137 -2.37 14.05 2.76
C GLY A 137 -3.10 12.75 2.47
N TYR A 138 -2.43 11.61 2.69
CA TYR A 138 -3.10 10.31 2.76
C TYR A 138 -3.87 10.19 4.08
N VAL A 139 -5.13 10.59 4.10
CA VAL A 139 -6.02 10.26 5.22
C VAL A 139 -6.50 8.83 5.03
N PHE A 140 -5.67 7.83 5.37
CA PHE A 140 -6.13 6.44 5.35
C PHE A 140 -6.97 6.15 6.60
N ARG A 141 -8.22 6.61 6.60
CA ARG A 141 -9.11 6.56 7.76
C ARG A 141 -9.86 5.24 7.93
N GLU A 142 -9.75 4.30 6.99
CA GLU A 142 -10.97 3.58 6.65
C GLU A 142 -10.87 2.06 6.77
N SER A 143 -10.00 1.41 6.02
CA SER A 143 -9.99 -0.07 5.99
C SER A 143 -8.69 -0.70 6.47
N ARG A 144 -8.75 -1.44 7.60
CA ARG A 144 -7.63 -2.29 8.03
C ARG A 144 -7.27 -3.36 7.00
N LEU A 145 -8.22 -3.76 6.14
CA LEU A 145 -7.99 -4.76 5.09
C LEU A 145 -7.22 -4.15 3.92
N LEU A 146 -7.58 -2.95 3.49
CA LEU A 146 -6.86 -2.24 2.43
C LEU A 146 -5.47 -1.78 2.87
N ALA A 147 -5.33 -1.25 4.08
CA ALA A 147 -4.02 -0.86 4.62
C ALA A 147 -3.03 -2.03 4.59
N ARG A 148 -3.48 -3.24 4.95
CA ARG A 148 -2.65 -4.46 4.86
C ARG A 148 -2.30 -4.85 3.43
N GLN A 149 -3.19 -4.61 2.47
CA GLN A 149 -2.94 -4.93 1.06
C GLN A 149 -1.95 -3.95 0.42
N LEU A 150 -1.86 -2.73 0.94
CA LEU A 150 -0.91 -1.68 0.55
C LEU A 150 0.41 -1.74 1.33
N ASP A 151 0.62 -2.78 2.15
CA ASP A 151 1.75 -2.88 3.08
C ASP A 151 1.92 -1.64 3.99
N MET A 152 0.82 -0.94 4.27
CA MET A 152 0.81 0.16 5.21
C MET A 152 0.75 -0.35 6.65
N LYS A 153 1.42 0.35 7.55
CA LYS A 153 1.32 0.08 8.99
C LYS A 153 -0.16 0.19 9.43
N PRO A 154 -0.75 -0.85 10.02
CA PRO A 154 -2.13 -0.81 10.45
C PRO A 154 -2.29 0.16 11.64
N LEU A 155 -3.13 1.16 11.49
CA LEU A 155 -3.41 2.13 12.54
C LEU A 155 -4.64 1.74 13.37
N PRO A 156 -4.71 2.16 14.65
CA PRO A 156 -5.94 2.09 15.42
C PRO A 156 -7.08 2.86 14.74
N ALA A 157 -8.30 2.33 14.82
CA ALA A 157 -9.49 3.04 14.33
C ALA A 157 -9.61 4.41 15.02
N GLY A 158 -9.93 5.46 14.25
CA GLY A 158 -9.97 6.83 14.75
C GLY A 158 -8.60 7.54 14.82
N THR A 159 -7.51 6.89 14.41
CA THR A 159 -6.22 7.55 14.21
C THR A 159 -6.24 8.28 12.87
N PHE A 160 -5.81 9.53 12.89
CA PHE A 160 -5.68 10.34 11.69
C PHE A 160 -4.22 10.35 11.26
N LEU A 161 -3.98 10.15 9.97
CA LEU A 161 -2.67 10.36 9.37
C LEU A 161 -2.64 11.78 8.83
N TYR A 162 -1.86 12.64 9.46
CA TYR A 162 -1.50 13.94 8.93
C TYR A 162 -0.09 13.80 8.33
N LEU A 163 0.09 14.00 7.02
CA LEU A 163 1.44 13.98 6.43
C LEU A 163 2.33 15.08 7.03
N ASP A 164 1.71 16.19 7.43
CA ASP A 164 2.34 17.25 8.24
C ASP A 164 2.87 16.73 9.59
N GLU A 165 2.49 15.54 10.05
CA GLU A 165 3.00 14.87 11.26
C GLU A 165 3.91 13.66 10.96
N GLU A 166 4.13 13.32 9.68
CA GLU A 166 5.04 12.24 9.30
C GLU A 166 6.44 12.44 9.90
N ARG A 167 7.02 11.41 10.49
CA ARG A 167 8.41 11.47 10.95
C ARG A 167 9.18 10.32 10.35
N LEU A 168 10.50 10.42 10.38
CA LEU A 168 11.38 9.34 10.01
C LEU A 168 11.96 8.70 11.27
N VAL A 169 11.80 7.39 11.38
CA VAL A 169 12.50 6.57 12.36
C VAL A 169 13.85 6.19 11.77
N MET A 170 14.92 6.58 12.44
CA MET A 170 16.27 6.19 12.06
C MET A 170 16.67 4.91 12.78
N THR A 171 17.10 3.91 12.01
CA THR A 171 17.59 2.64 12.54
C THR A 171 19.04 2.42 12.11
N LEU A 172 19.86 1.94 13.04
CA LEU A 172 21.28 1.64 12.82
C LEU A 172 21.50 0.14 12.84
N SER A 173 22.14 -0.37 11.79
CA SER A 173 22.63 -1.75 11.74
C SER A 173 24.15 -1.74 11.61
N ARG A 174 24.82 -2.49 12.48
CA ARG A 174 26.27 -2.65 12.41
C ARG A 174 26.62 -3.66 11.32
N GLU A 175 27.48 -3.26 10.40
CA GLU A 175 28.13 -4.14 9.45
C GLU A 175 29.61 -4.35 9.82
N LEU A 176 30.32 -5.18 9.06
CA LEU A 176 31.72 -5.55 9.35
C LEU A 176 32.64 -4.34 9.49
N ASN A 177 32.51 -3.35 8.61
CA ASN A 177 33.41 -2.19 8.51
C ASN A 177 32.68 -0.85 8.41
N SER A 178 31.36 -0.86 8.56
CA SER A 178 30.44 0.25 8.30
C SER A 178 29.28 0.21 9.28
N VAL A 179 28.57 1.32 9.39
CA VAL A 179 27.25 1.37 10.01
C VAL A 179 26.26 1.62 8.88
N ARG A 180 25.28 0.73 8.71
CA ARG A 180 24.15 0.97 7.82
C ARG A 180 23.11 1.79 8.56
N VAL A 181 22.64 2.83 7.90
CA VAL A 181 21.56 3.68 8.35
C VAL A 181 20.36 3.38 7.47
N THR A 182 19.19 3.28 8.08
CA THR A 182 17.92 3.09 7.39
C THR A 182 16.89 4.04 7.99
N LEU A 183 16.33 4.90 7.15
CA LEU A 183 15.23 5.80 7.49
C LEU A 183 13.91 5.17 7.07
N LEU A 184 12.95 5.11 8.00
CA LEU A 184 11.63 4.54 7.82
C LEU A 184 10.56 5.61 8.07
N SER A 185 9.57 5.73 7.21
CA SER A 185 8.41 6.58 7.48
C SER A 185 7.60 6.05 8.67
N THR A 186 7.23 6.91 9.62
CA THR A 186 6.33 6.53 10.73
C THR A 186 4.91 6.19 10.26
N ILE A 187 4.54 6.69 9.07
CA ILE A 187 3.22 6.50 8.45
C ILE A 187 3.19 5.20 7.65
N SER A 188 4.05 5.06 6.64
CA SER A 188 4.02 3.88 5.77
C SER A 188 4.76 2.70 6.37
N GLY A 189 5.75 2.93 7.24
CA GLY A 189 6.69 1.92 7.70
C GLY A 189 7.69 1.48 6.64
N GLN A 190 7.67 2.09 5.45
CA GLN A 190 8.56 1.76 4.35
C GLN A 190 9.90 2.49 4.49
N VAL A 191 10.93 1.87 3.90
CA VAL A 191 12.28 2.45 3.83
C VAL A 191 12.26 3.58 2.80
N VAL A 192 12.55 4.81 3.23
CA VAL A 192 12.66 5.98 2.35
C VAL A 192 14.10 6.23 1.92
N ASN A 193 15.06 5.83 2.76
CA ASN A 193 16.49 5.92 2.47
C ASN A 193 17.25 4.82 3.21
N SER A 194 18.25 4.24 2.57
CA SER A 194 19.24 3.42 3.28
C SER A 194 20.59 3.50 2.62
N HIS A 195 21.61 3.80 3.43
CA HIS A 195 22.99 3.91 2.98
C HIS A 195 23.95 3.41 4.07
N ALA A 196 25.18 3.12 3.65
CA ALA A 196 26.26 2.74 4.56
C ALA A 196 27.13 3.95 4.85
N VAL A 197 27.36 4.25 6.12
CA VAL A 197 28.26 5.31 6.54
C VAL A 197 29.69 4.83 6.35
N THR A 198 30.43 5.55 5.51
CA THR A 198 31.83 5.24 5.19
C THR A 198 32.77 6.32 5.70
N PRO A 199 33.98 5.95 6.18
CA PRO A 199 34.96 6.93 6.61
C PRO A 199 35.42 7.83 5.44
N PRO A 200 35.38 9.15 5.59
CA PRO A 200 35.88 10.08 4.59
C PRO A 200 37.39 9.88 4.40
N GLU A 201 37.85 9.85 3.14
CA GLU A 201 39.27 9.75 2.77
C GLU A 201 40.03 8.56 3.39
N GLY A 202 39.32 7.51 3.83
CA GLY A 202 39.92 6.36 4.52
C GLY A 202 40.43 6.64 5.94
N LYS A 203 40.17 7.83 6.50
CA LYS A 203 40.52 8.16 7.89
C LYS A 203 39.35 7.81 8.81
N PHE A 204 39.60 6.95 9.80
CA PHE A 204 38.60 6.56 10.78
C PHE A 204 38.55 7.58 11.92
N ASP A 205 37.98 8.76 11.64
CA ASP A 205 37.67 9.79 12.63
C ASP A 205 36.17 9.77 12.95
N ILE A 206 35.82 9.34 14.16
CA ILE A 206 34.42 9.15 14.56
C ILE A 206 33.66 10.48 14.58
N THR A 207 34.30 11.56 15.01
CA THR A 207 33.65 12.88 15.08
C THR A 207 33.32 13.36 13.68
N LEU A 208 34.30 13.31 12.77
CA LEU A 208 34.11 13.72 11.38
C LEU A 208 33.07 12.86 10.65
N ILE A 209 33.09 11.54 10.87
CA ILE A 209 32.11 10.62 10.28
C ILE A 209 30.68 10.99 10.71
N VAL A 210 30.49 11.27 12.01
CA VAL A 210 29.17 11.61 12.55
C VAL A 210 28.71 12.99 12.10
N GLU A 211 29.62 13.96 11.95
CA GLU A 211 29.30 15.29 11.42
C GLU A 211 28.83 15.23 9.96
N ILE A 212 29.58 14.53 9.10
CA ILE A 212 29.20 14.36 7.69
C ILE A 212 27.87 13.61 7.59
N PHE A 213 27.71 12.53 8.35
CA PHE A 213 26.46 11.77 8.37
C PHE A 213 25.27 12.64 8.81
N LYS A 214 25.48 13.48 9.83
CA LYS A 214 24.45 14.40 10.32
C LYS A 214 24.02 15.35 9.20
N GLU A 215 24.97 15.98 8.51
CA GLU A 215 24.74 16.88 7.37
C GLU A 215 23.98 16.18 6.22
N GLU A 216 24.48 15.03 5.75
CA GLU A 216 23.86 14.26 4.66
C GLU A 216 22.43 13.83 5.01
N THR A 217 22.18 13.45 6.27
CA THR A 217 20.84 13.09 6.73
C THR A 217 19.94 14.32 6.76
N THR A 218 20.40 15.44 7.32
CA THR A 218 19.58 16.65 7.41
C THR A 218 19.23 17.19 6.03
N ASP A 219 20.15 17.12 5.07
CA ASP A 219 19.91 17.51 3.68
C ASP A 219 18.86 16.63 3.02
N PHE A 220 18.99 15.30 3.15
CA PHE A 220 17.99 14.36 2.65
C PHE A 220 16.60 14.62 3.24
N VAL A 221 16.51 14.86 4.56
CA VAL A 221 15.24 15.08 5.24
C VAL A 221 14.63 16.44 4.90
N SER A 222 15.46 17.46 4.71
CA SER A 222 15.02 18.77 4.23
C SER A 222 14.44 18.66 2.82
N GLU A 223 15.09 17.94 1.91
CA GLU A 223 14.59 17.67 0.55
C GLU A 223 13.31 16.82 0.56
N TYR A 224 13.28 15.76 1.38
CA TYR A 224 12.15 14.84 1.45
C TYR A 224 10.85 15.51 1.94
N PHE A 225 10.94 16.40 2.93
CA PHE A 225 9.78 17.10 3.49
C PHE A 225 9.56 18.52 2.97
N ASP A 226 10.50 19.10 2.21
CA ASP A 226 10.50 20.50 1.79
C ASP A 226 10.41 21.48 2.99
N ILE A 227 11.34 21.34 3.95
CA ILE A 227 11.34 22.10 5.21
C ILE A 227 12.72 22.64 5.61
N GLU A 228 12.71 23.67 6.45
CA GLU A 228 13.93 24.32 6.97
C GLU A 228 14.48 23.66 8.25
N ASN A 229 13.66 22.93 9.02
CA ASN A 229 14.06 22.32 10.30
C ASN A 229 13.96 20.78 10.24
N PRO A 230 14.87 20.09 9.51
CA PRO A 230 14.77 18.65 9.26
C PRO A 230 14.93 17.78 10.52
N GLU A 231 15.69 18.23 11.52
CA GLU A 231 15.97 17.45 12.73
C GLU A 231 14.71 17.11 13.53
N GLU A 232 13.71 18.01 13.56
CA GLU A 232 12.44 17.78 14.27
C GLU A 232 11.57 16.69 13.64
N ARG A 233 11.88 16.29 12.40
CA ARG A 233 11.20 15.21 11.67
C ARG A 233 11.86 13.86 11.84
N ILE A 234 12.97 13.77 12.56
CA ILE A 234 13.67 12.50 12.82
C ILE A 234 13.43 12.13 14.28
N GLU A 235 12.82 10.97 14.52
CA GLU A 235 12.60 10.50 15.90
C GLU A 235 13.94 10.19 16.58
N ASP A 236 14.09 10.72 17.79
CA ASP A 236 15.23 10.47 18.69
C ASP A 236 16.62 10.71 18.05
N PHE A 237 16.73 11.72 17.17
CA PHE A 237 17.92 11.93 16.34
C PHE A 237 19.23 11.98 17.14
N ASP A 238 19.27 12.76 18.23
CA ASP A 238 20.45 12.88 19.08
C ASP A 238 20.85 11.54 19.73
N GLU A 239 19.88 10.76 20.18
CA GLU A 239 20.12 9.43 20.77
C GLU A 239 20.70 8.48 19.71
N VAL A 240 20.18 8.53 18.48
CA VAL A 240 20.68 7.72 17.38
C VAL A 240 22.11 8.11 17.00
N LEU A 241 22.44 9.40 16.98
CA LEU A 241 23.83 9.86 16.76
C LEU A 241 24.78 9.35 17.84
N ASP A 242 24.35 9.31 19.10
CA ASP A 242 25.15 8.75 20.18
C ASP A 242 25.33 7.22 20.05
N ASN A 243 24.28 6.51 19.65
CA ASN A 243 24.37 5.08 19.34
C ASN A 243 25.31 4.80 18.15
N MET A 244 25.32 5.65 17.12
CA MET A 244 26.25 5.54 16.00
C MET A 244 27.71 5.71 16.47
N LYS A 245 27.99 6.69 17.34
CA LYS A 245 29.33 6.86 17.93
C LYS A 245 29.78 5.59 18.65
N MET A 246 28.88 4.91 19.36
CA MET A 246 29.18 3.63 20.02
C MET A 246 29.55 2.53 19.01
N TYR A 247 28.75 2.36 17.95
CA TYR A 247 29.04 1.36 16.91
C TYR A 247 30.38 1.62 16.20
N LEU A 248 30.66 2.88 15.86
CA LEU A 248 31.91 3.28 15.24
C LEU A 248 33.11 3.04 16.17
N LYS A 249 32.98 3.33 17.47
CA LYS A 249 34.02 3.01 18.47
C LYS A 249 34.35 1.53 18.47
N ASP A 250 33.35 0.65 18.40
CA ASP A 250 33.57 -0.79 18.39
C ASP A 250 34.17 -1.30 17.08
N ILE A 251 33.79 -0.72 15.93
CA ILE A 251 34.43 -1.01 14.64
C ILE A 251 35.90 -0.61 14.65
N SER A 252 36.24 0.54 15.25
CA SER A 252 37.62 1.04 15.34
C SER A 252 38.56 0.07 16.08
N LYS A 253 38.04 -0.67 17.07
CA LYS A 253 38.81 -1.64 17.87
C LYS A 253 39.18 -2.89 17.09
N ILE A 254 38.37 -3.27 16.09
CA ILE A 254 38.60 -4.48 15.28
C ILE A 254 39.66 -4.24 14.20
N LYS A 255 39.85 -2.98 13.78
CA LYS A 255 40.87 -2.61 12.77
C LYS A 255 42.29 -2.46 13.33
N ARG A 256 42.49 -2.62 14.64
CA ARG A 256 43.81 -2.64 15.30
C ARG A 256 44.25 -4.08 15.56
#